data_AF-A0A0K8TZ14-F1
#
_entry.id   AF-A0A0K8TZ14-F1
#
_cell.length_a   1.000
_cell.length_b   1.000
_cell.length_c   1.000
_cell.angle_alpha   90.00
_cell.angle_beta   90.00
_cell.angle_gamma   90.00
#
_symmetry.space_group_name_H-M   'P 1'
#
loop_
_entity.id
_entity.type
_entity.pdbx_description
1 polymer ?
#
loop_
_entity_poly.entity_id
_entity_poly.type
_entity_poly.pdbx_seq_one_letter_code
_entity_poly.pdbx_strand_id
1 'polypeptide(L)'
;MDFDLDKTLYFFIAGRYEFGNKGADIFIESLARLNAMLKHEKPDTTVVAFLIFPTKVNNFNVDSLRGHAVIKQLRDTINNVQNSIGKRMFDSCVKGHIPSSDELLTKDDLVKIKRCMFAMQRDSMPPVTTHNIIDDWNDPVLGSIRRCNLFNSVHDRVKMVFHPEFLTSTNPLFGIDYEEFVRGCHLGVFPSYYEPWGYTPAECTVMGIPSITTNLSGFGCFMNEHICDPKSYGIYIVDRRYIGLENSVQQLSGFMMEFARLNRRQRIIQRNRTERLSDLLDWRTLGIYYRQARVKALQAVYPDYVDDGSLYSSRSTLNFSRPFSEPPSPTSSRHTTPAPSVHGSDDEDSVDDEKELKELGIK
;
A
#
# COMPACT_ATOMS: atom_id res chain seq x y z
N MET A 1 -9.69 -1.58 -19.15
CA MET A 1 -9.65 -1.75 -17.69
C MET A 1 -11.08 -1.69 -17.22
N ASP A 2 -11.53 -2.69 -16.49
CA ASP A 2 -12.93 -2.94 -16.14
C ASP A 2 -13.23 -2.66 -14.65
N PHE A 3 -12.29 -2.03 -13.95
CA PHE A 3 -12.43 -1.65 -12.54
C PHE A 3 -11.91 -0.23 -12.29
N ASP A 4 -12.43 0.40 -11.25
CA ASP A 4 -12.11 1.77 -10.84
C ASP A 4 -10.83 1.81 -9.97
N LEU A 5 -9.86 2.65 -10.36
CA LEU A 5 -8.61 2.82 -9.62
C LEU A 5 -8.81 3.55 -8.28
N ASP A 6 -9.80 4.43 -8.16
CA ASP A 6 -10.09 5.14 -6.90
C ASP A 6 -10.66 4.20 -5.83
N LYS A 7 -11.19 3.05 -6.26
CA LYS A 7 -11.70 1.97 -5.42
C LYS A 7 -10.79 0.75 -5.43
N THR A 8 -9.56 0.90 -5.90
CA THR A 8 -8.56 -0.16 -5.90
C THR A 8 -7.60 -0.02 -4.71
N LEU A 9 -7.38 -1.12 -4.00
CA LEU A 9 -6.42 -1.23 -2.92
C LEU A 9 -5.19 -2.01 -3.38
N TYR A 10 -4.03 -1.58 -2.91
CA TYR A 10 -2.73 -2.17 -3.24
C TYR A 10 -2.18 -2.89 -2.01
N PHE A 11 -2.19 -4.21 -2.07
CA PHE A 11 -1.60 -5.06 -1.04
C PHE A 11 -0.24 -5.56 -1.54
N PHE A 12 0.71 -5.74 -0.64
CA PHE A 12 2.01 -6.28 -1.05
C PHE A 12 2.64 -7.17 0.00
N ILE A 13 3.42 -8.12 -0.48
CA ILE A 13 4.39 -8.88 0.30
C ILE A 13 5.76 -8.72 -0.37
N ALA A 14 6.81 -8.53 0.43
CA ALA A 14 8.16 -8.33 -0.07
C ALA A 14 9.19 -9.00 0.84
N GLY A 15 10.32 -9.41 0.26
CA GLY A 15 11.46 -9.89 1.01
C GLY A 15 12.34 -10.87 0.24
N ARG A 16 13.17 -11.61 0.97
CA ARG A 16 13.90 -12.75 0.41
C ARG A 16 12.93 -13.82 -0.06
N TYR A 17 13.30 -14.55 -1.12
CA TYR A 17 12.45 -15.57 -1.68
C TYR A 17 12.45 -16.87 -0.84
N GLU A 18 11.79 -16.81 0.32
CA GLU A 18 11.59 -17.94 1.24
C GLU A 18 10.09 -18.23 1.36
N PHE A 19 9.58 -19.02 0.41
CA PHE A 19 8.14 -19.20 0.20
C PHE A 19 7.33 -19.51 1.46
N GLY A 20 7.76 -20.49 2.27
CA GLY A 20 7.10 -20.86 3.53
C GLY A 20 7.45 -19.93 4.70
N ASN A 21 8.73 -19.58 4.88
CA ASN A 21 9.15 -18.77 6.03
C ASN A 21 8.53 -17.37 6.01
N LYS A 22 8.44 -16.75 4.83
CA LYS A 22 7.79 -15.44 4.63
C LYS A 22 6.27 -15.52 4.51
N GLY A 23 5.70 -16.72 4.47
CA GLY A 23 4.26 -16.91 4.42
C GLY A 23 3.61 -16.58 3.07
N ALA A 24 4.37 -16.65 1.96
CA ALA A 24 3.83 -16.41 0.63
C ALA A 24 2.78 -17.48 0.25
N ASP A 25 2.95 -18.69 0.75
CA ASP A 25 1.99 -19.79 0.66
C ASP A 25 0.61 -19.40 1.20
N ILE A 26 0.55 -18.94 2.46
CA ILE A 26 -0.70 -18.58 3.10
C ILE A 26 -1.24 -17.25 2.62
N PHE A 27 -0.39 -16.34 2.14
CA PHE A 27 -0.83 -15.09 1.53
C PHE A 27 -1.64 -15.35 0.26
N ILE A 28 -1.12 -16.17 -0.66
CA ILE A 28 -1.81 -16.51 -1.92
C ILE A 28 -3.14 -17.23 -1.63
N GLU A 29 -3.14 -18.18 -0.69
CA GLU A 29 -4.36 -18.91 -0.29
C GLU A 29 -5.41 -17.94 0.32
N SER A 30 -4.97 -17.02 1.18
CA SER A 30 -5.86 -16.04 1.81
C SER A 30 -6.41 -15.03 0.80
N LEU A 31 -5.64 -14.67 -0.24
CA LEU A 31 -6.11 -13.84 -1.35
C LEU A 31 -7.16 -14.54 -2.21
N ALA A 32 -7.05 -15.86 -2.39
CA ALA A 32 -8.07 -16.65 -3.08
C ALA A 32 -9.40 -16.63 -2.33
N ARG A 33 -9.36 -16.75 -0.99
CA ARG A 33 -10.54 -16.60 -0.13
C ARG A 33 -11.09 -15.18 -0.14
N LEU A 34 -10.22 -14.18 -0.08
CA LEU A 34 -10.62 -12.77 -0.22
C LEU A 34 -11.33 -12.53 -1.55
N ASN A 35 -10.83 -13.08 -2.65
CA ASN A 35 -11.48 -13.00 -3.96
C ASN A 35 -12.89 -13.59 -3.91
N ALA A 36 -13.08 -14.76 -3.29
CA ALA A 36 -14.39 -15.37 -3.11
C ALA A 36 -15.33 -14.50 -2.25
N MET A 37 -14.85 -13.95 -1.14
CA MET A 37 -15.62 -13.06 -0.25
C MET A 37 -16.04 -11.78 -0.99
N LEU A 38 -15.13 -11.12 -1.71
CA LEU A 38 -15.43 -9.94 -2.51
C LEU A 38 -16.39 -10.24 -3.67
N LYS A 39 -16.27 -11.40 -4.32
CA LYS A 39 -17.24 -11.82 -5.34
C LYS A 39 -18.65 -12.05 -4.77
N HIS A 40 -18.73 -12.56 -3.54
CA HIS A 40 -20.00 -12.82 -2.86
C HIS A 40 -20.68 -11.53 -2.38
N GLU A 41 -19.94 -10.67 -1.68
CA GLU A 41 -20.46 -9.40 -1.16
C GLU A 41 -20.64 -8.32 -2.25
N LYS A 42 -19.94 -8.47 -3.38
CA LYS A 42 -19.95 -7.54 -4.52
C LYS A 42 -19.73 -6.06 -4.14
N PRO A 43 -18.77 -5.72 -3.24
CA PRO A 43 -18.40 -4.34 -3.05
C PRO A 43 -17.72 -3.84 -4.33
N ASP A 44 -17.67 -2.52 -4.51
CA ASP A 44 -16.99 -1.92 -5.65
C ASP A 44 -15.46 -1.89 -5.50
N THR A 45 -14.93 -2.43 -4.40
CA THR A 45 -13.49 -2.53 -4.13
C THR A 45 -12.81 -3.59 -4.99
N THR A 46 -11.67 -3.24 -5.58
CA THR A 46 -10.74 -4.18 -6.23
C THR A 46 -9.44 -4.23 -5.43
N VAL A 47 -8.80 -5.38 -5.34
CA VAL A 47 -7.48 -5.52 -4.71
C VAL A 47 -6.48 -5.93 -5.77
N VAL A 48 -5.32 -5.26 -5.82
CA VAL A 48 -4.16 -5.70 -6.60
C VAL A 48 -3.07 -6.06 -5.60
N ALA A 49 -2.70 -7.34 -5.60
CA ALA A 49 -1.71 -7.92 -4.70
C ALA A 49 -0.37 -8.10 -5.41
N PHE A 50 0.65 -7.42 -4.89
CA PHE A 50 2.02 -7.50 -5.37
C PHE A 50 2.83 -8.51 -4.55
N LEU A 51 3.59 -9.35 -5.24
CA LEU A 51 4.58 -10.25 -4.62
C LEU A 51 5.95 -9.83 -5.13
N ILE A 52 6.79 -9.31 -4.25
CA ILE A 52 8.14 -8.83 -4.58
C ILE A 52 9.16 -9.80 -3.98
N PHE A 53 9.52 -10.83 -4.76
CA PHE A 53 10.47 -11.88 -4.34
C PHE A 53 11.50 -12.15 -5.42
N PRO A 54 12.75 -11.71 -5.25
CA PRO A 54 13.80 -11.92 -6.24
C PRO A 54 14.03 -13.40 -6.54
N THR A 55 13.95 -13.79 -7.81
CA THR A 55 14.26 -15.16 -8.26
C THR A 55 15.10 -15.17 -9.54
N LYS A 56 15.46 -16.36 -10.00
CA LYS A 56 16.13 -16.54 -11.29
C LYS A 56 15.15 -16.28 -12.43
N VAL A 57 15.43 -15.25 -13.21
CA VAL A 57 14.62 -14.81 -14.36
C VAL A 57 15.46 -14.66 -15.61
N ASN A 58 14.80 -14.65 -16.76
CA ASN A 58 15.36 -14.32 -18.06
C ASN A 58 14.61 -13.14 -18.69
N ASN A 59 15.01 -11.92 -18.32
CA ASN A 59 14.41 -10.65 -18.76
C ASN A 59 12.90 -10.52 -18.45
N PHE A 60 12.36 -9.35 -18.73
CA PHE A 60 10.93 -9.08 -18.68
C PHE A 60 10.16 -9.90 -19.73
N ASN A 61 8.92 -10.25 -19.43
CA ASN A 61 8.06 -10.83 -20.46
C ASN A 61 7.62 -9.76 -21.47
N VAL A 62 7.41 -10.20 -22.71
CA VAL A 62 7.06 -9.31 -23.83
C VAL A 62 5.74 -8.59 -23.55
N ASP A 63 4.78 -9.27 -22.92
CA ASP A 63 3.46 -8.72 -22.62
C ASP A 63 3.52 -7.54 -21.66
N SER A 64 4.38 -7.58 -20.64
CA SER A 64 4.55 -6.49 -19.67
C SER A 64 5.22 -5.28 -20.31
N LEU A 65 6.30 -5.49 -21.09
CA LEU A 65 6.97 -4.41 -21.82
C LEU A 65 6.07 -3.77 -22.87
N ARG A 66 5.35 -4.59 -23.65
CA ARG A 66 4.39 -4.11 -24.65
C ARG A 66 3.26 -3.33 -23.99
N GLY A 67 2.70 -3.86 -22.89
CA GLY A 67 1.65 -3.19 -22.12
C GLY A 67 2.08 -1.81 -21.65
N HIS A 68 3.27 -1.69 -21.07
CA HIS A 68 3.83 -0.41 -20.64
C HIS A 68 4.04 0.56 -21.81
N ALA A 69 4.65 0.09 -22.91
CA ALA A 69 4.95 0.93 -24.08
C ALA A 69 3.68 1.50 -24.73
N VAL A 70 2.63 0.70 -24.90
CA VAL A 70 1.37 1.14 -25.51
C VAL A 70 0.66 2.17 -24.62
N ILE A 71 0.64 1.97 -23.29
CA ILE A 71 0.06 2.94 -22.36
C ILE A 71 0.82 4.26 -22.37
N LYS A 72 2.16 4.21 -22.40
CA LYS A 72 3.01 5.40 -22.52
C LYS A 72 2.70 6.17 -23.80
N GLN A 73 2.60 5.48 -24.93
CA GLN A 73 2.25 6.10 -26.22
C GLN A 73 0.87 6.77 -26.19
N LEU A 74 -0.13 6.14 -25.55
CA LEU A 74 -1.45 6.75 -25.37
C LEU A 74 -1.33 8.02 -24.54
N ARG A 75 -0.64 7.98 -23.40
CA ARG A 75 -0.45 9.15 -22.52
C ARG A 75 0.23 10.29 -23.27
N ASP A 76 1.32 10.02 -23.99
CA ASP A 76 2.04 11.03 -24.76
C ASP A 76 1.16 11.63 -25.86
N THR A 77 0.35 10.81 -26.54
CA THR A 77 -0.61 11.27 -27.55
C THR A 77 -1.69 12.16 -26.93
N ILE A 78 -2.27 11.77 -25.79
CA ILE A 78 -3.28 12.57 -25.08
C ILE A 78 -2.68 13.90 -24.64
N ASN A 79 -1.47 13.92 -24.08
CA ASN A 79 -0.79 15.15 -23.66
C ASN A 79 -0.58 16.12 -24.83
N ASN A 80 -0.17 15.60 -26.00
CA ASN A 80 -0.02 16.44 -27.21
C ASN A 80 -1.36 17.01 -27.70
N VAL A 81 -2.43 16.22 -27.65
CA VAL A 81 -3.77 16.67 -27.98
C VAL A 81 -4.24 17.73 -26.97
N GLN A 82 -4.02 17.53 -25.67
CA GLN A 82 -4.34 18.49 -24.61
C GLN A 82 -3.64 19.84 -24.84
N ASN A 83 -2.35 19.83 -25.16
CA ASN A 83 -1.60 21.05 -25.49
C ASN A 83 -2.17 21.76 -26.74
N SER A 84 -2.58 21.00 -27.74
CA SER A 84 -3.20 21.53 -28.96
C SER A 84 -4.58 22.13 -28.70
N ILE A 85 -5.40 21.46 -27.87
CA ILE A 85 -6.69 21.97 -27.38
C ILE A 85 -6.48 23.29 -26.65
N GLY A 86 -5.55 23.35 -25.69
CA GLY A 86 -5.25 24.56 -24.93
C GLY A 86 -4.85 25.73 -25.82
N LYS A 87 -4.01 25.49 -26.83
CA LYS A 87 -3.64 26.51 -27.81
C LYS A 87 -4.83 27.00 -28.64
N ARG A 88 -5.63 26.08 -29.20
CA ARG A 88 -6.84 26.45 -29.98
C ARG A 88 -7.86 27.21 -29.14
N MET A 89 -8.01 26.82 -27.88
CA MET A 89 -8.88 27.50 -26.93
C MET A 89 -8.45 28.94 -26.69
N PHE A 90 -7.17 29.15 -26.39
CA PHE A 90 -6.59 30.47 -26.20
C PHE A 90 -6.74 31.34 -27.46
N ASP A 91 -6.37 30.82 -28.63
CA ASP A 91 -6.41 31.56 -29.90
C ASP A 91 -7.84 31.99 -30.29
N SER A 92 -8.86 31.19 -29.94
CA SER A 92 -10.27 31.52 -30.20
C SER A 92 -10.79 32.57 -29.21
N CYS A 93 -10.51 32.39 -27.91
CA CYS A 93 -10.94 33.32 -26.86
C CYS A 93 -10.32 34.71 -27.02
N VAL A 94 -9.05 34.81 -27.42
CA VAL A 94 -8.39 36.11 -27.71
C VAL A 94 -9.08 36.84 -28.87
N LYS A 95 -9.70 36.11 -29.80
CA LYS A 95 -10.50 36.68 -30.90
C LYS A 95 -11.93 37.01 -30.48
N GLY A 96 -12.28 36.84 -29.20
CA GLY A 96 -13.63 37.08 -28.68
C GLY A 96 -14.65 35.99 -29.03
N HIS A 97 -14.19 34.81 -29.44
CA HIS A 97 -15.06 33.69 -29.81
C HIS A 97 -14.85 32.53 -28.82
N ILE A 98 -15.94 31.92 -28.36
CA ILE A 98 -15.86 30.69 -27.58
C ILE A 98 -15.82 29.52 -28.57
N PRO A 99 -14.76 28.71 -28.58
CA PRO A 99 -14.62 27.65 -29.57
C PRO A 99 -15.63 26.53 -29.36
N SER A 100 -16.06 25.92 -30.46
CA SER A 100 -16.94 24.74 -30.43
C SER A 100 -16.16 23.45 -30.11
N SER A 101 -16.87 22.37 -29.78
CA SER A 101 -16.25 21.06 -29.49
C SER A 101 -15.41 20.52 -30.65
N ASP A 102 -15.84 20.74 -31.89
CA ASP A 102 -15.15 20.24 -33.09
C ASP A 102 -13.91 21.08 -33.44
N GLU A 103 -13.89 22.35 -33.01
CA GLU A 103 -12.71 23.23 -33.10
C GLU A 103 -11.67 22.86 -32.04
N LEU A 104 -12.13 22.47 -30.84
CA LEU A 104 -11.24 22.03 -29.77
C LEU A 104 -10.68 20.64 -30.04
N LEU A 105 -11.52 19.64 -30.33
CA LEU A 105 -11.09 18.25 -30.56
C LEU A 105 -11.30 17.86 -32.02
N THR A 106 -10.24 17.96 -32.80
CA THR A 106 -10.33 17.76 -34.26
C THR A 106 -10.47 16.28 -34.63
N LYS A 107 -10.94 16.01 -35.86
CA LYS A 107 -11.00 14.63 -36.39
C LYS A 107 -9.63 13.95 -36.43
N ASP A 108 -8.56 14.70 -36.68
CA ASP A 108 -7.18 14.16 -36.69
C ASP A 108 -6.75 13.70 -35.28
N ASP A 109 -7.06 14.50 -34.25
CA ASP A 109 -6.83 14.14 -32.85
C ASP A 109 -7.58 12.85 -32.47
N LEU A 110 -8.85 12.77 -32.86
CA LEU A 110 -9.67 11.57 -32.65
C LEU A 110 -9.09 10.34 -33.34
N VAL A 111 -8.56 10.47 -34.57
CA VAL A 111 -7.93 9.34 -35.29
C VAL A 111 -6.67 8.87 -34.56
N LYS A 112 -5.82 9.80 -34.07
CA LYS A 112 -4.61 9.46 -33.30
C LYS A 112 -4.96 8.73 -32.00
N ILE A 113 -5.94 9.23 -31.25
CA ILE A 113 -6.41 8.61 -30.01
C ILE A 113 -7.00 7.22 -30.30
N LYS A 114 -7.87 7.08 -31.32
CA LYS A 114 -8.46 5.80 -31.71
C LYS A 114 -7.41 4.76 -32.12
N ARG A 115 -6.36 5.17 -32.83
CA ARG A 115 -5.23 4.29 -33.17
C ARG A 115 -4.52 3.76 -31.91
N CYS A 116 -4.28 4.63 -30.93
CA CYS A 116 -3.68 4.21 -29.66
C CYS A 116 -4.61 3.27 -28.87
N MET A 117 -5.91 3.56 -28.81
CA MET A 117 -6.90 2.70 -28.16
C MET A 117 -6.97 1.31 -28.81
N PHE A 118 -6.91 1.25 -30.15
CA PHE A 118 -6.90 -0.03 -30.88
C PHE A 118 -5.65 -0.85 -30.54
N ALA A 119 -4.47 -0.21 -30.44
CA ALA A 119 -3.22 -0.87 -30.06
C ALA A 119 -3.22 -1.45 -28.63
N MET A 120 -4.10 -0.94 -27.75
CA MET A 120 -4.26 -1.43 -26.37
C MET A 120 -5.11 -2.69 -26.25
N GLN A 121 -5.87 -3.04 -27.28
CA GLN A 121 -6.71 -4.23 -27.27
C GLN A 121 -5.83 -5.47 -27.13
N ARG A 122 -6.29 -6.41 -26.30
CA ARG A 122 -5.61 -7.67 -26.01
C ARG A 122 -6.65 -8.80 -25.96
N ASP A 123 -6.26 -9.97 -26.43
CA ASP A 123 -7.08 -11.19 -26.35
C ASP A 123 -6.72 -12.06 -25.13
N SER A 124 -5.54 -11.83 -24.54
CA SER A 124 -5.06 -12.56 -23.37
C SER A 124 -5.40 -11.86 -22.05
N MET A 125 -5.48 -12.64 -20.97
CA MET A 125 -5.61 -12.11 -19.62
C MET A 125 -4.32 -11.36 -19.20
N PRO A 126 -4.41 -10.35 -18.33
CA PRO A 126 -3.23 -9.69 -17.78
C PRO A 126 -2.29 -10.70 -17.10
N PRO A 127 -0.99 -10.70 -17.42
CA PRO A 127 -0.06 -11.69 -16.89
C PRO A 127 0.05 -11.56 -15.36
N VAL A 128 0.17 -12.71 -14.67
CA VAL A 128 0.35 -12.77 -13.22
C VAL A 128 1.79 -12.51 -12.78
N THR A 129 2.75 -12.49 -13.71
CA THR A 129 4.15 -12.17 -13.46
C THR A 129 4.69 -11.20 -14.49
N THR A 130 5.73 -10.43 -14.14
CA THR A 130 6.34 -9.44 -15.04
C THR A 130 7.56 -9.96 -15.81
N HIS A 131 8.12 -11.10 -15.41
CA HIS A 131 9.37 -11.65 -15.95
C HIS A 131 9.18 -13.07 -16.48
N ASN A 132 10.11 -13.53 -17.31
CA ASN A 132 10.18 -14.95 -17.67
C ASN A 132 10.97 -15.69 -16.58
N ILE A 133 10.29 -16.47 -15.74
CA ILE A 133 10.95 -17.25 -14.68
C ILE A 133 11.60 -18.49 -15.30
N ILE A 134 12.85 -18.79 -14.91
CA ILE A 134 13.63 -19.87 -15.55
C ILE A 134 12.97 -21.24 -15.33
N ASP A 135 12.53 -21.53 -14.11
CA ASP A 135 11.87 -22.78 -13.74
C ASP A 135 10.40 -22.53 -13.38
N ASP A 136 9.66 -21.97 -14.34
CA ASP A 136 8.28 -21.49 -14.18
C ASP A 136 7.31 -22.53 -13.61
N TRP A 137 7.43 -23.80 -13.99
CA TRP A 137 6.50 -24.85 -13.59
C TRP A 137 6.70 -25.29 -12.13
N ASN A 138 7.95 -25.30 -11.66
CA ASN A 138 8.30 -25.67 -10.29
C ASN A 138 8.40 -24.46 -9.35
N ASP A 139 8.25 -23.23 -9.87
CA ASP A 139 8.23 -22.02 -9.05
C ASP A 139 7.03 -22.06 -8.07
N PRO A 140 7.27 -21.95 -6.74
CA PRO A 140 6.24 -22.18 -5.75
C PRO A 140 5.17 -21.08 -5.71
N VAL A 141 5.52 -19.83 -6.06
CA VAL A 141 4.57 -18.72 -6.15
C VAL A 141 3.65 -18.94 -7.34
N LEU A 142 4.21 -19.16 -8.53
CA LEU A 142 3.42 -19.41 -9.74
C LEU A 142 2.58 -20.69 -9.63
N GLY A 143 3.15 -21.77 -9.09
CA GLY A 143 2.44 -23.01 -8.82
C GLY A 143 1.25 -22.81 -7.88
N SER A 144 1.39 -21.96 -6.86
CA SER A 144 0.29 -21.65 -5.93
C SER A 144 -0.76 -20.73 -6.53
N ILE A 145 -0.36 -19.75 -7.35
CA ILE A 145 -1.30 -18.91 -8.13
C ILE A 145 -2.13 -19.80 -9.07
N ARG A 146 -1.48 -20.75 -9.77
CA ARG A 146 -2.16 -21.74 -10.63
C ARG A 146 -3.15 -22.59 -9.83
N ARG A 147 -2.69 -23.16 -8.71
CA ARG A 147 -3.54 -23.99 -7.81
C ARG A 147 -4.77 -23.23 -7.31
N CYS A 148 -4.64 -21.94 -7.03
CA CYS A 148 -5.70 -21.08 -6.51
C CYS A 148 -6.58 -20.44 -7.62
N ASN A 149 -6.29 -20.69 -8.90
CA ASN A 149 -6.99 -20.10 -10.05
C ASN A 149 -7.04 -18.56 -10.05
N LEU A 150 -5.97 -17.88 -9.63
CA LEU A 150 -5.89 -16.41 -9.59
C LEU A 150 -5.20 -15.85 -10.86
N PHE A 151 -5.89 -15.92 -12.00
CA PHE A 151 -5.34 -15.60 -13.31
C PHE A 151 -5.66 -14.20 -13.84
N ASN A 152 -6.04 -13.26 -12.97
CA ASN A 152 -6.44 -11.90 -13.34
C ASN A 152 -7.61 -11.85 -14.32
N SER A 153 -8.57 -12.78 -14.22
CA SER A 153 -9.77 -12.74 -15.06
C SER A 153 -10.58 -11.47 -14.77
N VAL A 154 -11.44 -11.07 -15.70
CA VAL A 154 -12.36 -9.92 -15.52
C VAL A 154 -13.28 -10.11 -14.30
N HIS A 155 -13.58 -11.35 -13.93
CA HIS A 155 -14.43 -11.66 -12.79
C HIS A 155 -13.69 -11.61 -11.45
N ASP A 156 -12.36 -11.67 -11.44
CA ASP A 156 -11.58 -11.63 -10.20
C ASP A 156 -11.59 -10.23 -9.58
N ARG A 157 -11.97 -10.15 -8.31
CA ARG A 157 -11.88 -8.92 -7.50
C ARG A 157 -10.50 -8.73 -6.88
N VAL A 158 -9.69 -9.79 -6.85
CA VAL A 158 -8.28 -9.77 -6.45
C VAL A 158 -7.43 -10.08 -7.67
N LYS A 159 -6.53 -9.16 -8.03
CA LYS A 159 -5.55 -9.32 -9.10
C LYS A 159 -4.17 -9.61 -8.50
N MET A 160 -3.38 -10.43 -9.17
CA MET A 160 -2.05 -10.87 -8.76
C MET A 160 -0.98 -10.28 -9.68
N VAL A 161 0.08 -9.74 -9.08
CA VAL A 161 1.28 -9.27 -9.78
C VAL A 161 2.52 -9.78 -9.06
N PHE A 162 3.14 -10.83 -9.60
CA PHE A 162 4.41 -11.34 -9.14
C PHE A 162 5.56 -10.62 -9.87
N HIS A 163 6.31 -9.80 -9.14
CA HIS A 163 7.51 -9.14 -9.62
C HIS A 163 8.76 -9.80 -9.01
N PRO A 164 9.40 -10.73 -9.74
CA PRO A 164 10.52 -11.51 -9.21
C PRO A 164 11.88 -10.80 -9.24
N GLU A 165 11.92 -9.50 -8.98
CA GLU A 165 13.14 -8.68 -8.90
C GLU A 165 12.98 -7.63 -7.78
N PHE A 166 14.09 -7.06 -7.31
CA PHE A 166 14.02 -5.89 -6.45
C PHE A 166 13.54 -4.67 -7.24
N LEU A 167 12.74 -3.82 -6.59
CA LEU A 167 12.28 -2.57 -7.17
C LEU A 167 13.40 -1.55 -7.19
N THR A 168 13.61 -0.95 -8.36
CA THR A 168 14.57 0.13 -8.59
C THR A 168 13.94 1.18 -9.52
N SER A 169 14.31 2.44 -9.32
CA SER A 169 13.92 3.56 -10.19
C SER A 169 14.35 3.39 -11.65
N THR A 170 15.36 2.56 -11.92
CA THR A 170 15.82 2.24 -13.28
C THR A 170 15.00 1.14 -13.96
N ASN A 171 14.09 0.46 -13.24
CA ASN A 171 13.25 -0.60 -13.79
C ASN A 171 12.26 -0.03 -14.83
N PRO A 172 12.21 -0.57 -16.06
CA PRO A 172 11.39 -0.03 -17.14
C PRO A 172 9.87 -0.20 -16.93
N LEU A 173 9.43 -1.03 -15.99
CA LEU A 173 8.00 -1.27 -15.75
C LEU A 173 7.42 -0.31 -14.69
N PHE A 174 8.07 -0.22 -13.54
CA PHE A 174 7.57 0.56 -12.40
C PHE A 174 8.23 1.93 -12.29
N GLY A 175 9.54 2.04 -12.57
CA GLY A 175 10.28 3.30 -12.51
C GLY A 175 10.27 4.00 -11.14
N ILE A 176 10.16 3.24 -10.05
CA ILE A 176 10.12 3.75 -8.67
C ILE A 176 10.99 2.88 -7.76
N ASP A 177 11.53 3.47 -6.70
CA ASP A 177 12.30 2.75 -5.69
C ASP A 177 11.37 2.03 -4.70
N TYR A 178 11.91 1.04 -3.98
CA TYR A 178 11.15 0.24 -3.03
C TYR A 178 10.38 1.08 -1.99
N GLU A 179 11.00 2.13 -1.45
CA GLU A 179 10.34 2.97 -0.45
C GLU A 179 9.14 3.75 -1.01
N GLU A 180 9.26 4.22 -2.26
CA GLU A 180 8.17 4.93 -2.95
C GLU A 180 7.01 3.98 -3.23
N PHE A 181 7.33 2.74 -3.63
CA PHE A 181 6.35 1.68 -3.80
C PHE A 181 5.60 1.36 -2.51
N VAL A 182 6.31 1.21 -1.39
CA VAL A 182 5.69 0.96 -0.08
C VAL A 182 4.75 2.10 0.29
N ARG A 183 5.18 3.36 0.13
CA ARG A 183 4.36 4.56 0.41
C ARG A 183 3.11 4.66 -0.47
N GLY A 184 3.18 4.14 -1.70
CA GLY A 184 2.06 4.07 -2.65
C GLY A 184 1.09 2.91 -2.38
N CYS A 185 1.49 1.92 -1.59
CA CYS A 185 0.63 0.80 -1.21
C CYS A 185 -0.33 1.15 -0.07
N HIS A 186 -1.36 0.31 0.10
CA HIS A 186 -2.37 0.48 1.14
C HIS A 186 -2.14 -0.41 2.36
N LEU A 187 -1.60 -1.61 2.16
CA LEU A 187 -1.41 -2.61 3.21
C LEU A 187 -0.21 -3.51 2.89
N GLY A 188 0.73 -3.60 3.82
CA GLY A 188 1.78 -4.63 3.79
C GLY A 188 1.28 -5.93 4.45
N VAL A 189 1.50 -7.08 3.83
CA VAL A 189 1.00 -8.37 4.34
C VAL A 189 2.17 -9.35 4.46
N PHE A 190 2.67 -9.54 5.69
CA PHE A 190 3.87 -10.30 6.00
C PHE A 190 3.55 -11.43 6.98
N PRO A 191 2.81 -12.47 6.54
CA PRO A 191 2.26 -13.45 7.46
C PRO A 191 3.32 -14.56 7.73
N SER A 192 4.52 -14.15 8.13
CA SER A 192 5.71 -14.99 8.28
C SER A 192 5.54 -16.13 9.29
N TYR A 193 6.12 -17.29 8.99
CA TYR A 193 6.26 -18.42 9.90
C TYR A 193 7.57 -18.37 10.69
N TYR A 194 8.67 -18.00 10.02
CA TYR A 194 9.99 -17.83 10.65
C TYR A 194 10.56 -16.46 10.27
N GLU A 195 10.55 -15.54 11.24
CA GLU A 195 11.05 -14.18 11.06
C GLU A 195 11.61 -13.66 12.39
N PRO A 196 12.93 -13.76 12.61
CA PRO A 196 13.52 -13.42 13.92
C PRO A 196 13.22 -12.01 14.40
N TRP A 197 13.10 -11.06 13.47
CA TRP A 197 12.68 -9.70 13.74
C TRP A 197 11.48 -9.33 12.85
N GLY A 198 11.73 -8.82 11.65
CA GLY A 198 10.69 -8.34 10.74
C GLY A 198 10.92 -6.87 10.41
N TYR A 199 11.96 -6.61 9.63
CA TYR A 199 12.27 -5.24 9.17
C TYR A 199 11.20 -4.70 8.24
N THR A 200 10.66 -5.53 7.34
CA THR A 200 9.66 -5.12 6.35
C THR A 200 8.38 -4.54 6.99
N PRO A 201 7.72 -5.20 7.97
CA PRO A 201 6.59 -4.57 8.68
C PRO A 201 7.00 -3.38 9.55
N ALA A 202 8.22 -3.34 10.09
CA ALA A 202 8.72 -2.18 10.83
C ALA A 202 8.89 -0.95 9.91
N GLU A 203 9.50 -1.12 8.74
CA GLU A 203 9.64 -0.10 7.69
C GLU A 203 8.28 0.42 7.23
N CYS A 204 7.30 -0.48 7.02
CA CYS A 204 5.93 -0.09 6.71
C CYS A 204 5.35 0.84 7.78
N THR A 205 5.56 0.49 9.05
CA THR A 205 5.05 1.27 10.19
C THR A 205 5.68 2.65 10.24
N VAL A 206 7.00 2.75 10.03
CA VAL A 206 7.72 4.02 9.93
C VAL A 206 7.22 4.89 8.77
N MET A 207 6.79 4.28 7.66
CA MET A 207 6.20 4.97 6.51
C MET A 207 4.68 5.24 6.64
N GLY A 208 4.08 4.95 7.80
CA GLY A 208 2.64 5.13 8.03
C GLY A 208 1.76 4.19 7.21
N ILE A 209 2.27 3.01 6.85
CA ILE A 209 1.57 1.97 6.10
C ILE A 209 1.15 0.85 7.05
N PRO A 210 -0.17 0.61 7.22
CA PRO A 210 -0.67 -0.52 7.99
C PRO A 210 -0.06 -1.83 7.52
N SER A 211 0.15 -2.76 8.45
CA SER A 211 0.72 -4.06 8.13
C SER A 211 0.05 -5.22 8.86
N ILE A 212 -0.04 -6.36 8.18
CA ILE A 212 -0.36 -7.65 8.78
C ILE A 212 0.94 -8.40 9.04
N THR A 213 1.14 -8.86 10.28
CA THR A 213 2.26 -9.70 10.71
C THR A 213 1.73 -10.90 11.51
N THR A 214 2.60 -11.65 12.19
CA THR A 214 2.23 -12.84 12.96
C THR A 214 2.78 -12.80 14.37
N ASN A 215 2.18 -13.57 15.27
CA ASN A 215 2.72 -13.80 16.62
C ASN A 215 3.89 -14.81 16.65
N LEU A 216 4.47 -15.13 15.49
CA LEU A 216 5.74 -15.85 15.34
C LEU A 216 6.88 -14.93 14.87
N SER A 217 6.58 -13.73 14.35
CA SER A 217 7.59 -12.75 13.98
C SER A 217 8.04 -11.96 15.22
N GLY A 218 9.33 -11.60 15.28
CA GLY A 218 9.86 -10.78 16.38
C GLY A 218 9.16 -9.42 16.51
N PHE A 219 8.86 -8.79 15.37
CA PHE A 219 8.11 -7.54 15.27
C PHE A 219 6.68 -7.72 15.81
N GLY A 220 5.96 -8.76 15.38
CA GLY A 220 4.61 -9.02 15.86
C GLY A 220 4.56 -9.29 17.37
N CYS A 221 5.51 -10.08 17.89
CA CYS A 221 5.67 -10.29 19.32
C CYS A 221 5.91 -8.96 20.07
N PHE A 222 6.84 -8.14 19.58
CA PHE A 222 7.17 -6.86 20.18
C PHE A 222 5.97 -5.90 20.20
N MET A 223 5.25 -5.76 19.08
CA MET A 223 4.09 -4.88 19.00
C MET A 223 2.94 -5.36 19.88
N ASN A 224 2.74 -6.68 19.98
CA ASN A 224 1.70 -7.26 20.83
C ASN A 224 1.97 -7.06 22.34
N GLU A 225 3.25 -6.99 22.74
CA GLU A 225 3.64 -6.78 24.13
C GLU A 225 3.52 -5.30 24.55
N HIS A 226 3.80 -4.37 23.65
CA HIS A 226 3.92 -2.93 23.96
C HIS A 226 2.67 -2.11 23.60
N ILE A 227 1.71 -2.67 22.85
CA ILE A 227 0.52 -1.95 22.41
C ILE A 227 -0.73 -2.70 22.87
N CYS A 228 -1.63 -2.02 23.58
CA CYS A 228 -2.84 -2.64 24.13
C CYS A 228 -3.85 -3.06 23.04
N ASP A 229 -3.93 -2.29 21.95
CA ASP A 229 -4.78 -2.60 20.79
C ASP A 229 -4.04 -2.33 19.47
N PRO A 230 -3.15 -3.24 19.04
CA PRO A 230 -2.33 -3.07 17.84
C PRO A 230 -3.17 -2.81 16.58
N LYS A 231 -4.34 -3.46 16.48
CA LYS A 231 -5.25 -3.37 15.32
C LYS A 231 -5.77 -1.94 15.12
N SER A 232 -6.11 -1.24 16.20
CA SER A 232 -6.56 0.16 16.14
C SER A 232 -5.51 1.14 15.58
N TYR A 233 -4.24 0.75 15.67
CA TYR A 233 -3.07 1.45 15.12
C TYR A 233 -2.62 0.92 13.76
N GLY A 234 -3.36 0.00 13.13
CA GLY A 234 -3.02 -0.54 11.81
C GLY A 234 -2.03 -1.71 11.83
N ILE A 235 -1.77 -2.31 13.00
CA ILE A 235 -0.94 -3.51 13.14
C ILE A 235 -1.84 -4.70 13.39
N TYR A 236 -2.03 -5.53 12.37
CA TYR A 236 -2.84 -6.74 12.44
C TYR A 236 -1.93 -7.92 12.72
N ILE A 237 -2.21 -8.69 13.78
CA ILE A 237 -1.34 -9.81 14.18
C ILE A 237 -2.13 -11.10 14.01
N VAL A 238 -1.75 -11.89 13.01
CA VAL A 238 -2.31 -13.22 12.77
C VAL A 238 -1.73 -14.19 13.79
N ASP A 239 -2.59 -14.97 14.41
CA ASP A 239 -2.18 -16.08 15.25
C ASP A 239 -1.74 -17.24 14.36
N ARG A 240 -0.43 -17.53 14.36
CA ARG A 240 0.15 -18.71 13.72
C ARG A 240 0.78 -19.67 14.73
N ARG A 241 0.67 -19.37 16.03
CA ARG A 241 1.31 -20.10 17.12
C ARG A 241 0.34 -21.01 17.86
N TYR A 242 -0.88 -20.56 18.10
CA TYR A 242 -1.85 -21.26 18.95
C TYR A 242 -3.07 -21.80 18.18
N ILE A 243 -3.18 -21.52 16.89
CA ILE A 243 -4.24 -22.04 16.02
C ILE A 243 -3.68 -22.79 14.82
N GLY A 244 -4.51 -23.68 14.25
CA GLY A 244 -4.14 -24.45 13.06
C GLY A 244 -3.95 -23.59 11.81
N LEU A 245 -3.27 -24.15 10.80
CA LEU A 245 -2.98 -23.48 9.53
C LEU A 245 -4.24 -22.91 8.85
N GLU A 246 -5.29 -23.71 8.78
CA GLU A 246 -6.57 -23.34 8.17
C GLU A 246 -7.20 -22.12 8.86
N ASN A 247 -7.18 -22.09 10.20
CA ASN A 247 -7.69 -20.98 10.97
C ASN A 247 -6.81 -19.73 10.81
N SER A 248 -5.49 -19.90 10.65
CA SER A 248 -4.57 -18.80 10.35
C SER A 248 -4.88 -18.15 9.00
N VAL A 249 -5.11 -18.96 7.97
CA VAL A 249 -5.51 -18.51 6.62
C VAL A 249 -6.87 -17.80 6.67
N GLN A 250 -7.83 -18.36 7.40
CA GLN A 250 -9.14 -17.74 7.58
C GLN A 250 -9.02 -16.37 8.28
N GLN A 251 -8.25 -16.28 9.36
CA GLN A 251 -8.04 -15.02 10.07
C GLN A 251 -7.33 -13.97 9.19
N LEU A 252 -6.29 -14.36 8.45
CA LEU A 252 -5.58 -13.48 7.51
C LEU A 252 -6.54 -12.94 6.44
N SER A 253 -7.35 -13.81 5.83
CA SER A 253 -8.36 -13.39 4.86
C SER A 253 -9.40 -12.45 5.48
N GLY A 254 -9.79 -12.69 6.74
CA GLY A 254 -10.69 -11.83 7.49
C GLY A 254 -10.15 -10.42 7.71
N PHE A 255 -8.89 -10.29 8.15
CA PHE A 255 -8.24 -8.99 8.30
C PHE A 255 -8.14 -8.22 6.98
N MET A 256 -7.79 -8.90 5.89
CA MET A 256 -7.78 -8.28 4.56
C MET A 256 -9.17 -7.81 4.13
N MET A 257 -10.22 -8.59 4.43
CA MET A 257 -11.60 -8.24 4.12
C MET A 257 -12.09 -7.04 4.95
N GLU A 258 -11.79 -7.02 6.25
CA GLU A 258 -12.07 -5.89 7.12
C GLU A 258 -11.41 -4.61 6.61
N PHE A 259 -10.13 -4.68 6.22
CA PHE A 259 -9.42 -3.55 5.64
C PHE A 259 -10.05 -3.10 4.32
N ALA A 260 -10.45 -4.05 3.46
CA ALA A 260 -11.09 -3.77 2.17
C ALA A 260 -12.46 -3.08 2.29
N ARG A 261 -13.12 -3.19 3.46
CA ARG A 261 -14.37 -2.50 3.79
C ARG A 261 -14.18 -1.07 4.30
N LEU A 262 -12.96 -0.69 4.69
CA LEU A 262 -12.71 0.67 5.17
C LEU A 262 -12.91 1.68 4.04
N ASN A 263 -13.55 2.81 4.35
CA ASN A 263 -13.63 3.94 3.42
C ASN A 263 -12.32 4.75 3.39
N ARG A 264 -12.19 5.70 2.46
CA ARG A 264 -10.96 6.50 2.28
C ARG A 264 -10.56 7.26 3.55
N ARG A 265 -11.52 7.89 4.25
CA ARG A 265 -11.29 8.64 5.50
C ARG A 265 -10.77 7.74 6.61
N GLN A 266 -11.38 6.57 6.79
CA GLN A 266 -10.95 5.56 7.77
C GLN A 266 -9.52 5.07 7.49
N ARG A 267 -9.18 4.83 6.21
CA ARG A 267 -7.81 4.44 5.83
C ARG A 267 -6.79 5.55 6.14
N ILE A 268 -7.11 6.81 5.84
CA ILE A 268 -6.24 7.96 6.17
C ILE A 268 -6.02 8.04 7.68
N ILE A 269 -7.09 7.94 8.49
CA ILE A 269 -6.98 7.95 9.95
C ILE A 269 -6.10 6.79 10.45
N GLN A 270 -6.27 5.59 9.89
CA GLN A 270 -5.46 4.44 10.27
C GLN A 270 -3.98 4.62 9.91
N ARG A 271 -3.65 5.20 8.74
CA ARG A 271 -2.27 5.55 8.35
C ARG A 271 -1.63 6.53 9.34
N ASN A 272 -2.34 7.61 9.68
CA ASN A 272 -1.85 8.60 10.66
C ASN A 272 -1.62 7.98 12.04
N ARG A 273 -2.44 6.99 12.44
CA ARG A 273 -2.22 6.25 13.69
C ARG A 273 -1.01 5.33 13.58
N THR A 274 -0.84 4.65 12.45
CA THR A 274 0.30 3.76 12.20
C THR A 274 1.62 4.53 12.30
N GLU A 275 1.70 5.71 11.68
CA GLU A 275 2.89 6.57 11.71
C GLU A 275 3.31 6.97 13.13
N ARG A 276 2.36 7.19 14.04
CA ARG A 276 2.66 7.52 15.46
C ARG A 276 3.41 6.42 16.20
N LEU A 277 3.42 5.19 15.68
CA LEU A 277 4.20 4.09 16.24
C LEU A 277 5.67 4.12 15.80
N SER A 278 6.06 5.01 14.88
CA SER A 278 7.46 5.12 14.42
C SER A 278 8.45 5.42 15.56
N ASP A 279 8.07 6.28 16.52
CA ASP A 279 8.89 6.61 17.69
C ASP A 279 9.21 5.40 18.57
N LEU A 280 8.30 4.41 18.63
CA LEU A 280 8.51 3.16 19.37
C LEU A 280 9.62 2.31 18.73
N LEU A 281 9.80 2.43 17.42
CA LEU A 281 10.75 1.65 16.62
C LEU A 281 12.09 2.38 16.43
N ASP A 282 12.23 3.61 16.91
CA ASP A 282 13.45 4.38 16.81
C ASP A 282 14.55 3.86 17.76
N TRP A 283 15.81 3.95 17.35
CA TRP A 283 16.96 3.53 18.17
C TRP A 283 17.13 4.34 19.46
N ARG A 284 16.59 5.56 19.54
CA ARG A 284 16.49 6.33 20.79
C ARG A 284 15.67 5.59 21.84
N THR A 285 14.66 4.83 21.40
CA THR A 285 13.81 3.99 22.24
C THR A 285 14.43 2.61 22.43
N LEU A 286 14.74 1.90 21.33
CA LEU A 286 15.21 0.51 21.37
C LEU A 286 16.64 0.34 21.93
N GLY A 287 17.46 1.39 21.88
CA GLY A 287 18.83 1.39 22.39
C GLY A 287 18.92 1.14 23.91
N ILE A 288 17.82 1.32 24.65
CA ILE A 288 17.77 1.03 26.09
C ILE A 288 18.09 -0.44 26.39
N TYR A 289 17.64 -1.37 25.54
CA TYR A 289 17.90 -2.81 25.74
C TYR A 289 19.38 -3.17 25.56
N TYR A 290 20.09 -2.48 24.66
CA TYR A 290 21.55 -2.62 24.51
C TYR A 290 22.30 -2.08 25.71
N ARG A 291 21.82 -0.96 26.31
CA ARG A 291 22.39 -0.44 27.55
C ARG A 291 22.17 -1.43 28.70
N GLN A 292 20.96 -1.93 28.87
CA GLN A 292 20.62 -2.92 29.90
C GLN A 292 21.47 -4.20 29.76
N ALA A 293 21.67 -4.71 28.54
CA ALA A 293 22.52 -5.87 28.29
C ALA A 293 23.98 -5.63 28.73
N ARG A 294 24.54 -4.45 28.41
CA ARG A 294 25.90 -4.08 28.82
C ARG A 294 26.03 -3.93 30.33
N VAL A 295 25.05 -3.32 30.99
CA VAL A 295 25.01 -3.19 32.46
C VAL A 295 24.94 -4.56 33.12
N LYS A 296 24.08 -5.47 32.64
CA LYS A 296 24.00 -6.85 33.14
C LYS A 296 25.31 -7.61 32.96
N ALA A 297 25.99 -7.43 31.83
CA ALA A 297 27.29 -8.04 31.59
C ALA A 297 28.36 -7.51 32.57
N LEU A 298 28.37 -6.19 32.84
CA LEU A 298 29.27 -5.60 33.83
C LEU A 298 28.98 -6.11 35.23
N GLN A 299 27.71 -6.17 35.65
CA GLN A 299 27.32 -6.69 36.97
C GLN A 299 27.65 -8.17 37.15
N ALA A 300 27.63 -8.97 36.09
CA ALA A 300 28.03 -10.37 36.14
C ALA A 300 29.53 -10.55 36.39
N VAL A 301 30.37 -9.62 35.91
CA VAL A 301 31.83 -9.66 36.09
C VAL A 301 32.26 -8.90 37.36
N TYR A 302 31.57 -7.80 37.66
CA TYR A 302 31.82 -6.88 38.76
C TYR A 302 30.52 -6.69 39.57
N PRO A 303 30.26 -7.55 40.58
CA PRO A 303 29.01 -7.50 41.34
C PRO A 303 28.74 -6.16 42.05
N ASP A 304 29.81 -5.42 42.40
CA ASP A 304 29.72 -4.11 43.05
C ASP A 304 29.46 -2.95 42.06
N TYR A 305 29.34 -3.24 40.76
CA TYR A 305 29.06 -2.21 39.75
C TYR A 305 27.63 -1.65 39.92
N VAL A 306 27.57 -0.33 40.16
CA VAL A 306 26.32 0.43 40.23
C VAL A 306 26.15 1.23 38.95
N ASP A 307 25.02 1.05 38.26
CA ASP A 307 24.65 1.89 37.11
C ASP A 307 24.01 3.20 37.62
N ASP A 308 24.82 4.25 37.75
CA ASP A 308 24.37 5.59 38.18
C ASP A 308 23.34 6.21 37.22
N GLY A 309 23.28 5.75 35.96
CA GLY A 309 22.28 6.22 35.02
C GLY A 309 20.93 5.49 35.14
N SER A 310 20.77 4.51 36.03
CA SER A 310 19.55 3.69 36.15
C SER A 310 18.37 4.48 36.73
N LEU A 311 18.65 5.53 37.54
CA LEU A 311 17.63 6.42 38.10
C LEU A 311 16.82 7.19 37.05
N TYR A 312 17.36 7.39 35.85
CA TYR A 312 16.67 8.11 34.77
C TYR A 312 15.87 7.20 33.82
N SER A 313 16.10 5.88 33.85
CA SER A 313 15.52 4.92 32.89
C SER A 313 14.30 4.16 33.41
N SER A 314 13.92 4.29 34.69
CA SER A 314 12.78 3.59 35.27
C SER A 314 11.40 4.15 34.87
N ARG A 315 11.35 5.16 34.00
CA ARG A 315 10.12 5.96 33.73
C ARG A 315 9.39 5.71 32.41
N SER A 316 9.81 4.76 31.57
CA SER A 316 9.12 4.50 30.30
C SER A 316 8.62 3.06 30.20
N THR A 317 7.50 2.76 30.84
CA THR A 317 6.65 1.67 30.31
C THR A 317 6.18 2.13 28.94
N LEU A 318 6.70 1.52 27.88
CA LEU A 318 6.34 1.77 26.49
C LEU A 318 4.94 1.22 26.20
N ASN A 319 3.93 1.65 26.95
CA ASN A 319 2.56 1.18 26.82
C ASN A 319 1.76 2.22 26.06
N PHE A 320 1.46 1.92 24.79
CA PHE A 320 0.51 2.71 24.02
C PHE A 320 -0.92 2.28 24.37
N SER A 321 -1.63 3.19 25.03
CA SER A 321 -3.07 3.09 25.29
C SER A 321 -3.86 3.10 23.99
N ARG A 322 -5.14 2.69 24.03
CA ARG A 322 -6.04 2.83 22.88
C ARG A 322 -6.07 4.30 22.40
N PRO A 323 -6.06 4.55 21.08
CA PRO A 323 -6.10 5.91 20.57
C PRO A 323 -7.46 6.53 20.95
N PHE A 324 -7.45 7.76 21.47
CA PHE A 324 -8.68 8.50 21.69
C PHE A 324 -9.46 8.59 20.38
N SER A 325 -10.74 8.24 20.44
CA SER A 325 -11.68 8.25 19.31
C SER A 325 -12.14 9.68 18.96
N GLU A 326 -11.22 10.64 18.96
CA GLU A 326 -11.52 12.02 18.63
C GLU A 326 -11.09 12.29 17.19
N PRO A 327 -11.99 12.73 16.28
CA PRO A 327 -11.55 13.40 15.07
C PRO A 327 -10.73 14.62 15.50
N PRO A 328 -9.71 15.05 14.74
CA PRO A 328 -9.04 16.31 15.05
C PRO A 328 -10.11 17.40 15.06
N SER A 329 -10.37 17.98 16.22
CA SER A 329 -11.12 19.23 16.32
C SER A 329 -10.46 20.22 15.38
N PRO A 330 -11.18 20.89 14.47
CA PRO A 330 -10.58 21.90 13.63
C PRO A 330 -10.03 22.96 14.57
N THR A 331 -8.70 23.07 14.64
CA THR A 331 -8.05 24.22 15.27
C THR A 331 -8.54 25.44 14.51
N SER A 332 -9.49 26.16 15.11
CA SER A 332 -9.85 27.50 14.69
C SER A 332 -8.62 28.38 14.89
N SER A 333 -7.79 28.51 13.86
CA SER A 333 -6.85 29.61 13.78
C SER A 333 -7.68 30.88 13.80
N ARG A 334 -7.69 31.56 14.95
CA ARG A 334 -8.27 32.89 15.09
C ARG A 334 -7.77 33.78 13.96
N HIS A 335 -8.70 34.27 13.15
CA HIS A 335 -8.44 35.34 12.20
C HIS A 335 -8.07 36.62 12.96
N THR A 336 -6.89 37.17 12.66
CA THR A 336 -6.60 38.59 12.82
C THR A 336 -6.44 39.17 11.41
N THR A 337 -7.39 39.97 10.96
CA THR A 337 -7.35 40.72 9.68
C THR A 337 -7.59 42.21 9.95
N PRO A 338 -7.32 43.15 9.01
CA PRO A 338 -6.47 43.08 7.80
C PRO A 338 -5.62 44.36 7.53
N ALA A 339 -4.70 44.29 6.54
CA ALA A 339 -4.35 45.39 5.63
C ALA A 339 -3.86 44.82 4.27
N PRO A 340 -4.00 45.54 3.14
CA PRO A 340 -4.70 45.01 1.96
C PRO A 340 -3.85 44.57 0.75
N SER A 341 -4.45 43.62 0.01
CA SER A 341 -4.43 43.35 -1.45
C SER A 341 -3.14 43.49 -2.28
N VAL A 342 -2.69 42.38 -2.87
CA VAL A 342 -2.57 42.22 -4.33
C VAL A 342 -3.00 40.80 -4.75
N HIS A 343 -3.80 40.75 -5.81
CA HIS A 343 -4.51 39.65 -6.47
C HIS A 343 -3.74 38.35 -6.78
N GLY A 344 -4.48 37.23 -6.72
CA GLY A 344 -4.37 36.12 -7.69
C GLY A 344 -4.61 34.70 -7.15
N SER A 345 -5.87 34.23 -7.26
CA SER A 345 -6.37 32.82 -7.37
C SER A 345 -5.89 31.78 -6.33
N ASP A 346 -6.74 31.10 -5.57
CA ASP A 346 -7.76 30.15 -6.04
C ASP A 346 -8.95 30.07 -5.08
N ASP A 347 -10.15 30.38 -5.59
CA ASP A 347 -11.42 29.88 -5.04
C ASP A 347 -11.74 28.60 -5.80
N GLU A 348 -11.73 27.44 -5.14
CA GLU A 348 -12.70 26.33 -5.28
C GLU A 348 -12.31 25.23 -4.28
N ASP A 349 -12.72 25.39 -3.01
CA ASP A 349 -12.85 24.29 -2.03
C ASP A 349 -13.83 24.73 -0.92
N SER A 350 -15.06 25.09 -1.31
CA SER A 350 -16.16 25.21 -0.34
C SER A 350 -16.76 23.82 -0.12
N VAL A 351 -16.24 23.15 0.91
CA VAL A 351 -16.75 21.85 1.38
C VAL A 351 -18.13 22.09 2.01
N ASP A 352 -19.16 21.48 1.41
CA ASP A 352 -20.54 21.52 1.88
C ASP A 352 -20.71 20.60 3.11
N ASP A 353 -20.76 21.21 4.30
CA ASP A 353 -20.89 20.55 5.61
C ASP A 353 -22.10 19.60 5.70
N GLU A 354 -23.17 19.84 4.93
CA GLU A 354 -24.36 18.97 4.93
C GLU A 354 -24.10 17.63 4.23
N LYS A 355 -23.18 17.59 3.27
CA LYS A 355 -22.75 16.35 2.60
C LYS A 355 -21.83 15.53 3.51
N GLU A 356 -21.02 16.21 4.34
CA GLU A 356 -20.12 15.58 5.32
C GLU A 356 -20.88 14.81 6.41
N LEU A 357 -21.96 15.38 6.94
CA LEU A 357 -22.77 14.73 7.99
C LEU A 357 -23.47 13.45 7.47
N LYS A 358 -23.91 13.45 6.21
CA LYS A 358 -24.53 12.27 5.58
C LYS A 358 -23.55 11.12 5.35
N GLU A 359 -22.30 11.42 5.01
CA GLU A 359 -21.27 10.40 4.78
C GLU A 359 -20.77 9.73 6.08
N LEU A 360 -20.93 10.41 7.22
CA LEU A 360 -20.56 9.88 8.53
C LEU A 360 -21.65 9.01 9.18
N GLY A 361 -22.87 8.96 8.61
CA GLY A 361 -23.97 8.17 9.17
C GLY A 361 -24.42 8.64 10.56
N ILE A 362 -24.08 9.87 10.93
CA ILE A 362 -24.47 10.51 12.19
C ILE A 362 -25.76 11.28 11.89
N LYS A 363 -26.86 10.92 12.55
CA LYS A 363 -28.10 11.69 12.53
C LYS A 363 -28.03 12.87 13.48
#